data_AF-A0A1M5J7H2-F1
#
_entry.id   AF-A0A1M5J7H2-F1
#
_cell.length_a   1.000
_cell.length_b   1.000
_cell.length_c   1.000
_cell.angle_alpha   90.00
_cell.angle_beta   90.00
_cell.angle_gamma   90.00
#
_symmetry.space_group_name_H-M   'P 1'
#
loop_
_entity.id
_entity.type
_entity.pdbx_description
1 polymer ?
#
loop_
_entity_poly.entity_id
_entity_poly.type
_entity_poly.pdbx_seq_one_letter_code
_entity_poly.pdbx_strand_id
1 'polypeptide(L)' 'MTYVLLILASLIGLAACAFYLRKNIIVIKEKNKNEPKAYKRGMNYVLTGLWYGYLIIFFVGLTINNIV' A
#
# COMPACT_ATOMS: atom_id res chain seq x y z
N MET A 1 -4.95 27.41 -2.69
CA MET A 1 -3.61 26.81 -2.89
C MET A 1 -3.42 25.49 -2.14
N THR A 2 -3.81 25.39 -0.87
CA THR A 2 -3.62 24.18 -0.05
C THR A 2 -4.24 22.91 -0.63
N TYR A 3 -5.45 23.00 -1.20
CA TYR A 3 -6.15 21.86 -1.81
C TYR A 3 -5.39 21.24 -3.00
N VAL A 4 -4.73 22.05 -3.83
CA VAL A 4 -3.92 21.57 -4.97
C VAL A 4 -2.72 20.78 -4.48
N LEU A 5 -2.06 21.25 -3.40
CA LEU A 5 -0.94 20.52 -2.79
C LEU A 5 -1.39 19.20 -2.18
N LEU A 6 -2.57 19.15 -1.56
CA LEU A 6 -3.13 17.93 -0.98
C LEU A 6 -3.49 16.89 -2.05
N ILE A 7 -4.05 17.33 -3.18
CA ILE A 7 -4.32 16.44 -4.34
C ILE A 7 -3.01 15.92 -4.94
N LEU A 8 -1.99 16.76 -5.11
CA LEU A 8 -0.69 16.31 -5.60
C LEU A 8 -0.04 15.32 -4.62
N ALA A 9 -0.14 15.59 -3.32
CA ALA A 9 0.36 14.70 -2.28
C ALA A 9 -0.37 13.35 -2.29
N SER A 10 -1.70 13.32 -2.52
CA SER A 10 -2.44 12.06 -2.59
C SER A 10 -2.10 11.23 -3.82
N LEU A 11 -1.90 11.87 -4.98
CA LEU A 11 -1.46 11.21 -6.21
C LEU A 11 -0.06 10.62 -6.06
N ILE A 12 0.88 11.38 -5.48
CA ILE A 12 2.22 10.88 -5.16
C ILE A 12 2.15 9.74 -4.15
N GLY A 13 1.29 9.86 -3.14
CA GLY A 13 1.05 8.82 -2.13
C GLY A 13 0.54 7.52 -2.74
N LEU A 14 -0.40 7.59 -3.68
CA LEU A 14 -0.90 6.44 -4.44
C LEU A 14 0.18 5.78 -5.28
N ALA A 15 0.96 6.57 -6.03
CA ALA A 15 2.06 6.06 -6.84
C ALA A 15 3.13 5.38 -5.97
N ALA A 16 3.48 5.98 -4.84
CA ALA A 16 4.39 5.41 -3.87
C ALA A 16 3.84 4.08 -3.29
N CYS A 17 2.55 4.03 -2.94
CA CYS A 17 1.93 2.80 -2.45
C CYS A 17 2.05 1.65 -3.46
N ALA A 18 1.75 1.90 -4.73
CA ALA A 18 1.89 0.89 -5.78
C ALA A 18 3.34 0.42 -5.94
N PHE A 19 4.30 1.35 -5.93
CA PHE A 19 5.73 1.04 -6.02
C PHE A 19 6.22 0.17 -4.85
N TYR A 20 5.92 0.58 -3.62
CA TYR A 20 6.34 -0.14 -2.42
C TYR A 20 5.59 -1.46 -2.23
N LEU A 21 4.32 -1.54 -2.62
CA LEU A 21 3.57 -2.80 -2.61
C LEU A 21 4.28 -3.85 -3.47
N ARG A 22 4.64 -3.49 -4.71
CA ARG A 22 5.38 -4.40 -5.60
C ARG A 22 6.70 -4.84 -4.98
N LYS A 23 7.47 -3.90 -4.42
CA LYS A 23 8.74 -4.19 -3.74
C LYS A 23 8.54 -5.15 -2.56
N ASN A 24 7.53 -4.89 -1.73
CA ASN A 24 7.25 -5.71 -0.54
C ASN A 24 6.73 -7.11 -0.89
N ILE A 25 5.94 -7.27 -1.95
CA ILE A 25 5.53 -8.60 -2.43
C ILE A 25 6.74 -9.45 -2.82
N ILE A 26 7.73 -8.86 -3.50
CA ILE A 26 8.97 -9.55 -3.89
C ILE A 26 9.75 -9.98 -2.64
N VAL A 27 9.93 -9.06 -1.68
CA VAL A 27 10.64 -9.35 -0.43
C VAL A 27 9.92 -10.44 0.37
N ILE A 28 8.58 -10.42 0.43
CA ILE A 28 7.79 -11.46 1.11
C ILE A 28 7.95 -12.79 0.40
N LYS A 29 7.94 -12.80 -0.94
CA LYS A 29 8.16 -14.02 -1.73
C LYS A 29 9.52 -14.65 -1.41
N GLU A 30 10.57 -13.83 -1.28
CA GLU A 30 11.90 -14.30 -0.88
C GLU A 30 11.92 -14.80 0.57
N LYS A 31 11.37 -14.05 1.53
CA LYS A 31 11.27 -14.47 2.94
C LYS A 31 10.49 -15.78 3.10
N ASN A 32 9.41 -15.93 2.34
CA ASN A 32 8.54 -17.10 2.41
C ASN A 32 9.19 -18.39 1.88
N LYS A 33 10.25 -18.31 1.04
CA LYS A 33 11.01 -19.50 0.62
C LYS A 33 11.66 -20.20 1.82
N ASN A 34 12.06 -19.45 2.83
CA ASN A 34 12.76 -19.95 4.00
C ASN A 34 11.84 -20.14 5.22
N GLU A 35 10.54 -19.82 5.11
CA GLU A 35 9.59 -19.91 6.22
C GLU A 35 8.91 -21.29 6.26
N PRO A 36 9.24 -22.16 7.23
CA PRO A 36 8.67 -23.50 7.30
C PRO A 36 7.15 -23.48 7.57
N LYS A 37 6.64 -22.47 8.28
CA LYS A 37 5.24 -22.45 8.72
C LYS A 37 4.31 -21.91 7.63
N ALA A 38 3.41 -22.76 7.13
CA ALA A 38 2.46 -22.40 6.08
C ALA A 38 1.54 -21.22 6.45
N TYR A 39 1.07 -21.16 7.71
CA TYR A 39 0.24 -20.06 8.18
C TYR A 39 0.97 -18.71 8.15
N LYS A 40 2.27 -18.68 8.50
CA LYS A 40 3.08 -17.45 8.44
C LYS A 40 3.25 -16.97 7.01
N ARG A 41 3.48 -17.89 6.07
CA ARG A 41 3.61 -17.57 4.65
C ARG A 41 2.37 -16.85 4.11
N GLY A 42 1.18 -17.38 4.42
CA GLY A 42 -0.10 -16.77 4.03
C GLY A 42 -0.34 -15.44 4.74
N MET A 43 -0.10 -15.39 6.05
CA MET A 43 -0.35 -14.20 6.87
C MET A 43 0.50 -12.99 6.43
N ASN A 44 1.72 -13.21 5.96
CA ASN A 44 2.56 -12.14 5.41
C ASN A 44 1.90 -11.43 4.22
N TYR A 45 1.25 -12.18 3.31
CA TYR A 45 0.54 -11.59 2.18
C TYR A 45 -0.76 -10.90 2.61
N VAL A 46 -1.52 -11.51 3.53
CA VAL A 46 -2.77 -10.94 4.03
C VAL A 46 -2.53 -9.60 4.74
N LEU A 47 -1.56 -9.55 5.67
CA LEU A 47 -1.22 -8.33 6.38
C LEU A 47 -0.72 -7.22 5.44
N THR A 48 0.06 -7.60 4.42
CA THR A 48 0.51 -6.66 3.39
C THR A 48 -0.67 -6.13 2.57
N GLY A 49 -1.59 -7.02 2.15
CA GLY A 49 -2.81 -6.62 1.45
C GLY A 49 -3.67 -5.66 2.27
N LEU A 50 -3.87 -5.93 3.57
CA LEU A 50 -4.60 -5.05 4.47
C LEU A 50 -3.93 -3.68 4.62
N TRP A 51 -2.61 -3.66 4.80
CA TRP A 51 -1.86 -2.41 4.95
C TRP A 51 -1.96 -1.52 3.71
N TYR A 52 -1.67 -2.08 2.53
CA TYR A 52 -1.73 -1.31 1.29
C TYR A 52 -3.17 -1.00 0.85
N GLY A 53 -4.13 -1.88 1.16
CA GLY A 53 -5.55 -1.61 0.95
C GLY A 53 -6.02 -0.40 1.77
N TYR A 54 -5.65 -0.33 3.05
CA TYR A 54 -5.91 0.82 3.90
C TYR A 54 -5.29 2.11 3.32
N LEU A 55 -4.02 2.06 2.91
CA LEU A 55 -3.35 3.23 2.33
C LEU A 55 -4.01 3.71 1.04
N ILE A 56 -4.44 2.80 0.16
CA ILE A 56 -5.16 3.15 -1.07
C ILE A 56 -6.46 3.86 -0.73
N ILE A 57 -7.28 3.30 0.18
CA ILE A 57 -8.54 3.91 0.61
C ILE A 57 -8.29 5.30 1.22
N PHE A 58 -7.26 5.43 2.07
CA PHE A 58 -6.88 6.70 2.68
C PHE A 58 -6.55 7.77 1.61
N PHE A 59 -5.68 7.45 0.65
CA PHE A 59 -5.29 8.42 -0.39
C PHE A 59 -6.43 8.72 -1.37
N VAL A 60 -7.26 7.75 -1.71
CA VAL A 60 -8.47 7.97 -2.52
C VAL A 60 -9.44 8.88 -1.77
N GLY A 61 -9.68 8.63 -0.48
CA GLY A 61 -10.52 9.49 0.36
C GLY A 61 -9.98 10.91 0.47
N LEU A 62 -8.67 11.06 0.64
CA LEU A 62 -8.00 12.37 0.64
C LEU A 62 -8.17 13.09 -0.70
N THR A 63 -8.08 12.35 -1.81
CA THR A 63 -8.27 12.90 -3.16
C THR A 63 -9.71 13.39 -3.36
N ILE A 64 -10.71 12.57 -3.04
CA ILE A 64 -12.13 12.92 -3.20
C ILE A 64 -12.50 14.11 -2.30
N ASN A 65 -12.08 14.08 -1.03
CA ASN A 65 -12.40 15.14 -0.06
C ASN A 65 -11.81 16.52 -0.41
N ASN A 66 -10.72 16.54 -1.19
CA ASN A 66 -10.06 17.79 -1.59
C ASN A 66 -10.37 18.20 -3.03
N ILE A 67 -11.07 17.37 -3.80
CA ILE A 67 -11.57 17.68 -5.15
C ILE A 67 -13.02 18.19 -5.11
N VAL A 68 -13.86 17.63 -4.23
CA VAL A 68 -15.25 18.06 -3.99
C VAL A 68 -15.27 19.33 -3.15
#